data_AF-A0A840Y173-F1
#
_entry.id   AF-A0A840Y173-F1
#
_cell.length_a   1.000
_cell.length_b   1.000
_cell.length_c   1.000
_cell.angle_alpha   90.00
_cell.angle_beta   90.00
_cell.angle_gamma   90.00
#
_symmetry.space_group_name_H-M   'P 1'
#
loop_
_entity.id
_entity.type
_entity.pdbx_description
1 polymer ?
#
loop_
_entity_poly.entity_id
_entity_poly.type
_entity_poly.pdbx_seq_one_letter_code
_entity_poly.pdbx_strand_id
1 'polypeptide(L)'
;MLTLAGQSVATLARHPDLSIGFRSVTRGRQTYVLRHLRAADPGSLQVAEDRYVYGWTCDGADCARDGLFLGYDSETERFYLLLLDEGVASLTVPTRGAPWPGPLARAVLAVKPDLRSFRAE
;
A
#
# COMPACT_ATOMS: atom_id res chain seq x y z
N MET A 1 4.37 -6.00 15.86
CA MET A 1 4.07 -4.90 14.92
C MET A 1 4.82 -3.60 15.21
N LEU A 2 4.97 -3.18 16.49
CA LEU A 2 5.71 -1.98 16.89
C LEU A 2 7.11 -1.82 16.26
N THR A 3 7.78 -2.92 15.93
CA THR A 3 9.10 -2.91 15.28
C THR A 3 9.09 -2.37 13.85
N LEU A 4 7.97 -2.42 13.13
CA LEU A 4 7.84 -1.94 11.75
C LEU A 4 7.39 -0.47 11.67
N ALA A 5 6.82 0.09 12.72
CA ALA A 5 6.41 1.48 12.75
C ALA A 5 7.61 2.41 12.50
N GLY A 6 7.42 3.41 11.63
CA GLY A 6 8.48 4.35 11.24
C GLY A 6 9.53 3.81 10.28
N GLN A 7 9.52 2.51 9.94
CA GLN A 7 10.37 1.98 8.88
C GLN A 7 9.81 2.31 7.49
N SER A 8 10.60 2.15 6.42
CA SER A 8 10.11 2.45 5.07
C SER A 8 9.09 1.42 4.58
N VAL A 9 8.20 1.84 3.68
CA VAL A 9 7.28 0.92 2.95
C VAL A 9 8.04 -0.20 2.23
N ALA A 10 9.28 0.06 1.79
CA ALA A 10 10.14 -0.94 1.18
C ALA A 10 10.53 -2.09 2.14
N THR A 11 10.60 -1.84 3.46
CA THR A 11 10.76 -2.90 4.45
C THR A 11 9.56 -3.85 4.41
N LEU A 12 8.33 -3.32 4.42
CA LEU A 12 7.13 -4.16 4.38
C LEU A 12 7.05 -4.97 3.06
N ALA A 13 7.38 -4.36 1.92
CA ALA A 13 7.42 -5.05 0.63
C ALA A 13 8.41 -6.23 0.57
N ARG A 14 9.44 -6.21 1.45
CA ARG A 14 10.45 -7.27 1.59
C ARG A 14 10.15 -8.26 2.71
N HIS A 15 9.09 -8.04 3.50
CA HIS A 15 8.74 -8.90 4.61
C HIS A 15 8.47 -10.33 4.11
N PRO A 16 9.01 -11.39 4.75
CA PRO A 16 8.88 -12.77 4.27
C PRO A 16 7.44 -13.17 3.94
N ASP A 17 6.51 -12.87 4.84
CA ASP A 17 5.08 -13.23 4.73
C ASP A 17 4.38 -12.57 3.53
N LEU A 18 4.87 -11.41 3.09
CA LEU A 18 4.26 -10.63 2.01
C LEU A 18 5.00 -10.79 0.68
N SER A 19 6.32 -11.01 0.72
CA SER A 19 7.21 -10.80 -0.43
C SER A 19 6.95 -11.73 -1.62
N ILE A 20 6.43 -12.94 -1.39
CA ILE A 20 6.08 -13.90 -2.45
C ILE A 20 4.78 -13.46 -3.15
N GLY A 21 3.72 -13.22 -2.37
CA GLY A 21 2.43 -12.76 -2.88
C GLY A 21 2.56 -11.42 -3.61
N PHE A 22 3.29 -10.48 -3.01
CA PHE A 22 3.56 -9.18 -3.59
C PHE A 22 4.29 -9.25 -4.93
N ARG A 23 5.34 -10.07 -5.04
CA ARG A 23 6.05 -10.27 -6.32
C ARG A 23 5.15 -10.88 -7.40
N SER A 24 4.25 -11.77 -7.01
CA SER A 24 3.28 -12.39 -7.92
C SER A 24 2.29 -11.35 -8.47
N VAL A 25 1.60 -10.60 -7.59
CA VAL A 25 0.57 -9.63 -8.02
C VAL A 25 1.16 -8.42 -8.76
N THR A 26 2.42 -8.08 -8.49
CA THR A 26 3.10 -6.94 -9.13
C THR A 26 3.87 -7.32 -10.39
N ARG A 27 3.88 -8.59 -10.82
CA ARG A 27 4.71 -9.10 -11.94
C ARG A 27 4.63 -8.25 -13.21
N GLY A 28 3.44 -7.83 -13.63
CA GLY A 28 3.25 -7.00 -14.83
C GLY A 28 3.61 -5.52 -14.65
N ARG A 29 4.00 -5.09 -13.45
CA ARG A 29 4.22 -3.68 -13.06
C ARG A 29 5.51 -3.50 -12.24
N GLN A 30 6.43 -4.46 -12.29
CA GLN A 30 7.61 -4.48 -11.41
C GLN A 30 8.47 -3.23 -11.53
N THR A 31 8.75 -2.75 -12.74
CA THR A 31 9.53 -1.52 -12.95
C THR A 31 8.89 -0.32 -12.26
N TYR A 32 7.57 -0.19 -12.40
CA TYR A 32 6.81 0.90 -11.82
C TYR A 32 6.79 0.79 -10.30
N VAL A 33 6.50 -0.39 -9.74
CA VAL A 33 6.53 -0.62 -8.28
C VAL A 33 7.92 -0.35 -7.70
N LEU A 34 8.98 -0.84 -8.34
CA LEU A 34 10.36 -0.64 -7.88
C LEU A 34 10.77 0.84 -7.88
N ARG A 35 10.26 1.65 -8.81
CA ARG A 35 10.46 3.11 -8.81
C ARG A 35 9.98 3.72 -7.49
N HIS A 36 8.75 3.41 -7.07
CA HIS A 36 8.17 3.94 -5.82
C HIS A 36 8.86 3.41 -4.57
N LEU A 37 9.27 2.14 -4.57
CA LEU A 37 9.99 1.53 -3.44
C LEU A 37 11.44 2.02 -3.30
N ARG A 38 11.99 2.68 -4.34
CA ARG A 38 13.34 3.23 -4.38
C ARG A 38 13.34 4.76 -4.42
N ALA A 39 12.20 5.40 -4.16
CA ALA A 39 12.09 6.85 -4.06
C ALA A 39 13.13 7.39 -3.07
N ALA A 40 13.64 8.60 -3.33
CA ALA A 40 14.65 9.23 -2.49
C ALA A 40 14.17 9.46 -1.05
N ASP A 41 12.88 9.72 -0.89
CA ASP A 41 12.19 9.83 0.39
C ASP A 41 11.02 8.83 0.42
N PRO A 42 11.29 7.54 0.73
CA PRO A 42 10.25 6.54 0.77
C PRO A 42 9.41 6.76 2.03
N GLY A 43 8.08 6.78 1.87
CA GLY A 43 7.21 7.03 3.01
C GLY A 43 7.35 5.96 4.10
N SER A 44 6.97 6.37 5.31
CA SER A 44 7.13 5.59 6.53
C SER A 44 5.87 4.78 6.85
N LEU A 45 6.07 3.60 7.43
CA LEU A 45 5.02 2.72 7.90
C LEU A 45 4.38 3.26 9.16
N GLN A 46 3.05 3.19 9.19
CA GLN A 46 2.20 3.47 10.34
C GLN A 46 1.58 2.17 10.85
N VAL A 47 1.12 2.21 12.09
CA VAL A 47 0.39 1.11 12.72
C VAL A 47 -0.97 1.61 13.18
N ALA A 48 -2.02 0.84 12.93
CA ALA A 48 -3.36 1.09 13.45
C ALA A 48 -3.90 -0.16 14.15
N GLU A 49 -4.58 0.07 15.29
CA GLU A 49 -5.29 -0.96 16.06
C GLU A 49 -4.39 -2.14 16.47
N ASP A 50 -3.07 -1.90 16.59
CA ASP A 50 -2.04 -2.91 16.86
C ASP A 50 -2.04 -4.14 15.91
N ARG A 51 -2.75 -4.03 14.78
CA ARG A 51 -3.04 -5.12 13.83
C ARG A 51 -2.70 -4.79 12.39
N TYR A 52 -2.78 -3.52 11.99
CA TYR A 52 -2.56 -3.11 10.61
C TYR A 52 -1.27 -2.33 10.51
N VAL A 53 -0.36 -2.76 9.63
CA VAL A 53 0.86 -2.01 9.27
C VAL A 53 0.69 -1.53 7.84
N TYR A 54 0.86 -0.24 7.58
CA TYR A 54 0.64 0.32 6.25
C TYR A 54 1.45 1.57 5.96
N GLY A 55 1.58 1.94 4.70
CA GLY A 55 2.15 3.23 4.32
C GLY A 55 1.99 3.54 2.84
N TRP A 56 2.19 4.81 2.52
CA TRP A 56 2.28 5.32 1.15
C TRP A 56 3.74 5.57 0.78
N THR A 57 4.09 5.37 -0.47
CA THR A 57 5.35 5.86 -1.04
C THR A 57 5.10 6.35 -2.47
N CYS A 58 5.70 7.48 -2.83
CA CYS A 58 5.62 8.05 -4.17
C CYS A 58 6.98 8.55 -4.62
N ASP A 59 7.18 8.58 -5.93
CA ASP A 59 8.38 9.16 -6.53
C ASP A 59 8.11 10.65 -6.81
N GLY A 60 8.44 11.50 -5.83
CA GLY A 60 8.13 12.93 -5.84
C GLY A 60 7.12 13.34 -4.76
N ALA A 61 6.45 14.48 -4.96
CA ALA A 61 5.61 15.10 -3.93
C ALA A 61 4.12 14.73 -3.99
N ASP A 62 3.66 14.05 -5.05
CA ASP A 62 2.22 13.81 -5.28
C ASP A 62 1.86 12.31 -5.26
N CYS A 63 1.71 11.77 -4.06
CA CYS A 63 1.25 10.41 -3.84
C CYS A 63 -0.19 10.15 -4.32
N ALA A 64 -1.01 11.19 -4.52
CA ALA A 64 -2.37 11.05 -5.04
C ALA A 64 -2.38 10.84 -6.57
N ARG A 65 -1.31 11.23 -7.26
CA ARG A 65 -1.10 10.99 -8.69
C ARG A 65 -0.32 9.70 -8.96
N ASP A 66 0.87 9.57 -8.38
CA ASP A 66 1.82 8.47 -8.66
C ASP A 66 2.30 7.83 -7.35
N GLY A 67 1.38 7.15 -6.67
CA GLY A 67 1.59 6.58 -5.35
C GLY A 67 1.42 5.05 -5.30
N LEU A 68 2.18 4.43 -4.41
CA LEU A 68 2.02 3.04 -3.99
C LEU A 68 1.62 3.02 -2.51
N PHE A 69 0.43 2.52 -2.22
CA PHE A 69 0.01 2.12 -0.89
C PHE A 69 0.28 0.63 -0.69
N LEU A 70 0.81 0.27 0.47
CA LEU A 70 0.92 -1.10 0.93
C LEU A 70 0.40 -1.20 2.36
N GLY A 71 -0.47 -2.17 2.62
CA GLY A 71 -0.99 -2.51 3.94
C GLY A 71 -0.86 -4.01 4.19
N TYR A 72 -0.77 -4.38 5.46
CA TYR A 72 -0.69 -5.75 5.93
C TYR A 72 -1.48 -5.90 7.23
N ASP A 73 -2.28 -6.96 7.29
CA ASP A 73 -3.02 -7.40 8.47
C ASP A 73 -2.27 -8.58 9.10
N SER A 74 -1.72 -8.40 10.30
CA SER A 74 -0.96 -9.48 10.96
C SER A 74 -1.81 -10.62 11.50
N GLU A 75 -3.11 -10.41 11.69
CA GLU A 75 -3.97 -11.48 12.21
C GLU A 75 -4.37 -12.47 11.12
N THR A 76 -4.62 -11.96 9.91
CA THR A 76 -5.07 -12.78 8.78
C THR A 76 -3.99 -13.03 7.74
N GLU A 77 -2.82 -12.43 7.91
CA GLU A 77 -1.68 -12.48 6.98
C GLU A 77 -2.03 -11.98 5.57
N ARG A 78 -3.05 -11.12 5.46
CA ARG A 78 -3.50 -10.54 4.20
C ARG A 78 -2.78 -9.24 3.95
N PHE A 79 -2.41 -9.01 2.69
CA PHE A 79 -1.88 -7.72 2.26
C PHE A 79 -2.85 -6.99 1.34
N TYR A 80 -2.70 -5.67 1.36
CA TYR A 80 -3.53 -4.72 0.65
C TYR A 80 -2.62 -3.81 -0.14
N LEU A 81 -2.98 -3.54 -1.39
CA LEU A 81 -2.15 -2.77 -2.30
C LEU A 81 -3.03 -1.86 -3.13
N LEU A 82 -2.60 -0.61 -3.27
CA LEU A 82 -3.12 0.29 -4.28
C LEU A 82 -1.93 0.92 -5.00
N LEU A 83 -1.91 0.77 -6.32
CA LEU A 83 -0.99 1.47 -7.18
C LEU A 83 -1.77 2.49 -8.00
N LEU A 84 -1.34 3.73 -7.92
CA LEU A 84 -1.83 4.84 -8.73
C LEU A 84 -0.85 5.09 -9.87
N ASP A 85 -1.39 5.34 -11.04
CA ASP A 85 -0.67 5.82 -12.21
C ASP A 85 -1.48 6.95 -12.81
N GLU A 86 -0.91 8.15 -12.87
CA GLU A 86 -1.60 9.33 -13.39
C GLU A 86 -2.93 9.62 -12.67
N GLY A 87 -2.99 9.35 -11.37
CA GLY A 87 -4.17 9.53 -10.50
C GLY A 87 -5.24 8.45 -10.63
N VAL A 88 -5.00 7.40 -11.43
CA VAL A 88 -5.92 6.29 -11.66
C VAL A 88 -5.41 5.02 -10.98
N ALA A 89 -6.30 4.27 -10.33
CA ALA A 89 -5.98 2.97 -9.74
C ALA A 89 -5.60 1.95 -10.82
N SER A 90 -4.29 1.78 -11.05
CA SER A 90 -3.72 0.88 -12.05
C SER A 90 -3.60 -0.56 -11.55
N LEU A 91 -3.52 -0.76 -10.23
CA LEU A 91 -3.60 -2.06 -9.55
C LEU A 91 -4.24 -1.89 -8.17
N THR A 92 -5.14 -2.81 -7.82
CA THR A 92 -5.67 -2.93 -6.45
C THR A 92 -5.60 -4.38 -5.99
N VAL A 93 -5.20 -4.60 -4.75
CA VAL A 93 -5.31 -5.87 -4.04
C VAL A 93 -5.97 -5.59 -2.69
N PRO A 94 -7.13 -6.21 -2.39
CA PRO A 94 -7.94 -7.05 -3.27
C PRO A 94 -8.48 -6.28 -4.51
N THR A 95 -9.08 -7.01 -5.46
CA THR A 95 -9.63 -6.42 -6.69
C THR A 95 -10.74 -5.40 -6.40
N ARG A 96 -11.00 -4.50 -7.36
CA ARG A 96 -11.93 -3.37 -7.17
C ARG A 96 -13.30 -3.82 -6.63
N GLY A 97 -13.80 -3.08 -5.65
CA GLY A 97 -15.10 -3.34 -5.02
C GLY A 97 -15.08 -4.38 -3.90
N ALA A 98 -13.98 -5.12 -3.73
CA ALA A 98 -13.76 -5.90 -2.52
C ALA A 98 -13.64 -4.95 -1.31
N PRO A 99 -14.14 -5.36 -0.14
CA PRO A 99 -14.15 -4.49 1.01
C PRO A 99 -12.74 -4.43 1.63
N TRP A 100 -12.38 -3.27 2.16
CA TRP A 100 -11.09 -3.01 2.79
C TRP A 100 -11.28 -2.80 4.28
N PRO A 101 -10.37 -3.28 5.14
CA PRO A 101 -10.41 -2.97 6.56
C PRO A 101 -10.48 -1.47 6.81
N GLY A 102 -11.38 -1.05 7.71
CA GLY A 102 -11.65 0.36 8.00
C GLY A 102 -10.40 1.23 8.16
N PRO A 103 -9.38 0.82 8.96
CA PRO A 103 -8.14 1.58 9.11
C PRO A 103 -7.39 1.81 7.79
N LEU A 104 -7.25 0.76 6.98
CA LEU A 104 -6.54 0.83 5.70
C LEU A 104 -7.32 1.66 4.67
N ALA A 105 -8.65 1.52 4.65
CA ALA A 105 -9.52 2.33 3.81
C ALA A 105 -9.40 3.83 4.14
N ARG A 106 -9.42 4.19 5.43
CA ARG A 106 -9.20 5.57 5.88
C ARG A 106 -7.84 6.10 5.46
N ALA A 107 -6.78 5.32 5.62
CA ALA A 107 -5.42 5.70 5.23
C ALA A 107 -5.28 5.95 3.72
N VAL A 108 -5.98 5.16 2.89
CA VAL A 108 -6.01 5.39 1.43
C VAL A 108 -6.79 6.66 1.09
N LEU A 109 -7.99 6.82 1.65
CA LEU A 109 -8.88 7.95 1.34
C LEU A 109 -8.33 9.30 1.85
N ALA A 110 -7.46 9.29 2.87
CA ALA A 110 -6.75 10.49 3.31
C ALA A 110 -5.83 11.08 2.24
N VAL A 111 -5.29 10.25 1.34
CA VAL A 111 -4.41 10.69 0.23
C VAL A 111 -5.20 10.83 -1.08
N LYS A 112 -6.09 9.87 -1.38
CA LYS A 112 -6.88 9.87 -2.63
C LYS A 112 -8.39 9.77 -2.33
N PRO A 113 -9.04 10.90 -2.00
CA PRO A 113 -10.41 10.92 -1.48
C PRO A 113 -11.49 10.55 -2.52
N ASP A 114 -11.18 10.69 -3.81
CA ASP A 114 -12.09 10.49 -4.94
C ASP A 114 -12.05 9.07 -5.52
N LEU A 115 -11.45 8.11 -4.81
CA LEU A 115 -11.45 6.69 -5.22
C LEU A 115 -12.85 6.07 -5.14
N ARG A 116 -13.60 6.19 -6.22
CA ARG A 116 -14.98 5.70 -6.38
C ARG A 116 -15.19 4.19 -6.15
N SER A 117 -14.10 3.40 -6.07
CA SER A 117 -14.13 1.94 -5.96
C SER A 117 -13.73 1.42 -4.57
N PHE A 118 -13.48 2.30 -3.60
CA PHE A 118 -13.18 1.93 -2.22
C PHE A 118 -14.44 1.80 -1.38
N ARG A 119 -14.60 0.64 -0.73
CA ARG A 119 -15.61 0.40 0.31
C ARG A 119 -14.87 -0.09 1.55
N ALA A 120 -15.13 0.55 2.69
CA ALA A 120 -14.70 0.00 3.97
C ALA A 120 -15.59 -1.21 4.32
N GLU A 121 -15.00 -2.21 4.97
CA GLU A 121 -15.71 -3.29 5.68
C GLU A 121 -16.57 -2.74 6.82
#